data_AF-A0A3C1PN09-F1
#
_entry.id   AF-A0A3C1PN09-F1
#
_cell.length_a   1.000
_cell.length_b   1.000
_cell.length_c   1.000
_cell.angle_alpha   90.00
_cell.angle_beta   90.00
_cell.angle_gamma   90.00
#
_symmetry.space_group_name_H-M   'P 1'
#
loop_
_entity.id
_entity.type
_entity.pdbx_description
1 polymer ?
#
loop_
_entity_poly.entity_id
_entity_poly.type
_entity_poly.pdbx_seq_one_letter_code
_entity_poly.pdbx_strand_id
1 'polypeptide(L)'
;MNKIGFLIIAITMFSWAESWAQISVNNGSAIDPADEAALMARNKQVGQFFKRFNGEEDEKGKRYEPDNRKYRDIKLRTNYLELAFEERRLPADDAVRKEFTEYVINKNNPKFLDIYAAAWYAEADVIFNTEKGKENFILILKREQENGGWKWVVTNVFNANYDALFPEANKTENKQFLHPLSHEIAFMNFKKAFDKNNQVTDYAQNSFFIDKTALFFYDIKTEKIKFEMVNQVVFHFLQIDNWYFKLENIEKPGLNAGWLISSVSKITNDEKKAYLHAFEPISNK
;
A
#
# COMPACT_ATOMS: atom_id res chain seq x y z
N MET A 1 2.03 30.21 -56.19
CA MET A 1 0.86 30.61 -55.38
C MET A 1 0.09 29.35 -54.99
N ASN A 2 -0.51 29.37 -53.80
CA ASN A 2 -1.38 28.35 -53.18
C ASN A 2 -0.69 27.44 -52.15
N LYS A 3 -0.67 27.97 -50.93
CA LYS A 3 -0.54 27.26 -49.65
C LYS A 3 -1.77 26.37 -49.47
N ILE A 4 -1.56 25.07 -49.28
CA ILE A 4 -2.59 24.16 -48.77
C ILE A 4 -2.27 23.98 -47.28
N GLY A 5 -2.99 24.71 -46.44
CA GLY A 5 -2.98 24.52 -45.00
C GLY A 5 -3.98 23.44 -44.62
N PHE A 6 -3.49 22.30 -44.15
CA PHE A 6 -4.31 21.33 -43.43
C PHE A 6 -4.47 21.80 -41.99
N LEU A 7 -5.69 22.22 -41.64
CA LEU A 7 -6.11 22.47 -40.28
C LEU A 7 -6.52 21.11 -39.68
N ILE A 8 -5.63 20.47 -38.91
CA ILE A 8 -6.01 19.32 -38.07
C ILE A 8 -6.57 19.90 -36.77
N ILE A 9 -7.89 19.89 -36.64
CA ILE A 9 -8.57 20.13 -35.37
C ILE A 9 -8.43 18.85 -34.55
N ALA A 10 -7.50 18.83 -33.61
CA ALA A 10 -7.40 17.79 -32.60
C ALA A 10 -8.54 17.99 -31.57
N ILE A 11 -9.63 17.25 -31.75
CA ILE A 11 -10.67 17.11 -30.72
C ILE A 11 -10.11 16.13 -29.68
N THR A 12 -9.51 16.65 -28.61
CA THR A 12 -9.21 15.87 -27.42
C THR A 12 -10.52 15.59 -26.68
N MET A 13 -11.14 14.43 -26.95
CA MET A 13 -12.13 13.86 -26.03
C MET A 13 -11.39 13.38 -24.79
N PHE A 14 -11.33 14.24 -23.77
CA PHE A 14 -11.16 13.80 -22.39
C PHE A 14 -12.46 13.10 -21.98
N SER A 15 -12.53 11.78 -22.18
CA SER A 15 -13.59 10.97 -21.56
C SER A 15 -13.26 10.84 -20.07
N TRP A 16 -13.88 11.70 -19.27
CA TRP A 16 -14.07 11.46 -17.85
C TRP A 16 -14.95 10.23 -17.71
N ALA A 17 -14.35 9.07 -17.46
CA ALA A 17 -15.09 7.89 -17.05
C ALA A 17 -15.45 8.08 -15.57
N GLU A 18 -16.57 8.75 -15.31
CA GLU A 18 -17.26 8.60 -14.03
C GLU A 18 -17.79 7.16 -13.98
N SER A 19 -17.24 6.34 -13.07
CA SER A 19 -17.82 5.04 -12.76
C SER A 19 -19.09 5.28 -11.93
N TRP A 20 -20.21 5.40 -12.63
CA TRP A 20 -21.52 5.31 -12.00
C TRP A 20 -21.72 3.86 -11.55
N ALA A 21 -21.47 3.59 -10.26
CA ALA A 21 -22.02 2.41 -9.62
C ALA A 21 -23.55 2.58 -9.60
N GLN A 22 -24.22 1.95 -10.56
CA GLN A 22 -25.69 1.93 -10.60
C GLN A 22 -26.19 0.99 -9.50
N ILE A 23 -26.51 1.57 -8.34
CA ILE A 23 -27.37 0.92 -7.36
C ILE A 23 -28.74 0.80 -8.02
N SER A 24 -29.23 -0.43 -8.19
CA SER A 24 -30.63 -0.73 -8.49
C SER A 24 -31.48 -0.16 -7.35
N VAL A 25 -31.93 1.08 -7.48
CA VAL A 25 -32.94 1.67 -6.60
C VAL A 25 -34.26 0.99 -6.96
N ASN A 26 -34.66 0.03 -6.13
CA ASN A 26 -36.01 -0.49 -6.18
C ASN A 26 -36.94 0.67 -5.79
N ASN A 27 -37.87 1.02 -6.68
CA ASN A 27 -38.78 2.15 -6.50
C ASN A 27 -39.57 2.01 -5.18
N GLY A 28 -39.49 3.01 -4.30
CA GLY A 28 -40.56 3.30 -3.33
C GLY A 28 -40.40 2.85 -1.87
N SER A 29 -39.19 2.71 -1.31
CA SER A 29 -39.01 2.65 0.15
C SER A 29 -38.09 3.76 0.62
N ALA A 30 -38.57 4.60 1.55
CA ALA A 30 -37.71 5.52 2.28
C ALA A 30 -36.55 4.71 2.90
N ILE A 31 -35.32 5.14 2.68
CA ILE A 31 -34.15 4.55 3.35
C ILE A 31 -34.42 4.70 4.85
N ASP A 32 -34.36 3.60 5.59
CA ASP A 32 -34.50 3.64 7.05
C ASP A 32 -33.50 4.67 7.60
N PRO A 33 -33.89 5.63 8.46
CA PRO A 33 -32.97 6.57 9.07
C PRO A 33 -31.73 5.92 9.70
N ALA A 34 -31.84 4.68 10.18
CA ALA A 34 -30.72 3.89 10.68
C ALA A 34 -29.75 3.47 9.56
N ASP A 35 -30.27 3.10 8.39
CA ASP A 35 -29.48 2.78 7.20
C ASP A 35 -28.85 4.03 6.58
N GLU A 36 -29.54 5.16 6.61
CA GLU A 36 -29.00 6.46 6.18
C GLU A 36 -27.84 6.87 7.09
N ALA A 37 -28.01 6.79 8.40
CA ALA A 37 -26.93 7.05 9.38
C ALA A 37 -25.75 6.09 9.20
N ALA A 38 -26.01 4.79 8.97
CA ALA A 38 -25.00 3.79 8.64
C ALA A 38 -24.21 4.18 7.38
N LEU A 39 -24.90 4.62 6.33
CA LEU A 39 -24.28 5.01 5.07
C LEU A 39 -23.45 6.29 5.20
N MET A 40 -23.86 7.22 6.06
CA MET A 40 -23.12 8.44 6.36
C MET A 40 -21.89 8.19 7.24
N ALA A 41 -21.93 7.25 8.19
CA ALA A 41 -20.83 6.99 9.12
C ALA A 41 -19.61 6.26 8.51
N ARG A 42 -19.79 5.55 7.39
CA ARG A 42 -18.75 4.74 6.76
C ARG A 42 -17.66 5.58 6.09
N ASN A 43 -16.41 5.15 6.23
CA ASN A 43 -15.31 5.58 5.38
C ASN A 43 -15.34 4.77 4.07
N LYS A 44 -15.99 5.30 3.04
CA LYS A 44 -16.13 4.57 1.75
C LYS A 44 -14.84 4.55 0.94
N GLN A 45 -14.00 5.56 1.14
CA GLN A 45 -12.75 5.76 0.42
C GLN A 45 -11.63 6.06 1.43
N VAL A 46 -10.41 5.63 1.13
CA VAL A 46 -9.24 5.94 1.97
C VAL A 46 -9.06 7.45 2.13
N GLY A 47 -9.27 8.24 1.08
CA GLY A 47 -9.21 9.70 1.17
C GLY A 47 -10.27 10.29 2.12
N GLN A 48 -11.41 9.62 2.29
CA GLN A 48 -12.40 9.99 3.29
C GLN A 48 -11.91 9.69 4.71
N PHE A 49 -11.26 8.52 4.91
CA PHE A 49 -10.65 8.19 6.19
C PHE A 49 -9.64 9.27 6.64
N PHE A 50 -8.75 9.74 5.75
CA PHE A 50 -7.83 10.85 6.07
C PHE A 50 -8.58 12.10 6.54
N LYS A 51 -9.61 12.52 5.78
CA LYS A 51 -10.40 13.72 6.13
C LYS A 51 -11.12 13.55 7.47
N ARG A 52 -11.73 12.40 7.74
CA ARG A 52 -12.45 12.15 9.01
C ARG A 52 -11.51 12.01 10.20
N PHE A 53 -10.39 11.31 10.04
CA PHE A 53 -9.32 11.25 11.05
C PHE A 53 -8.85 12.66 11.45
N ASN A 54 -8.73 13.54 10.45
CA ASN A 54 -8.31 14.93 10.67
C ASN A 54 -9.46 15.86 11.10
N GLY A 55 -10.74 15.50 10.93
CA GLY A 55 -11.87 16.40 11.17
C GLY A 55 -12.03 17.49 10.09
N GLU A 56 -11.76 17.14 8.84
CA GLU A 56 -11.74 18.05 7.69
C GLU A 56 -12.97 17.87 6.77
N GLU A 57 -13.99 17.15 7.23
CA GLU A 57 -15.29 17.03 6.54
C GLU A 57 -16.45 16.92 7.54
N ASP A 58 -17.66 17.20 7.07
CA ASP A 58 -18.90 16.98 7.82
C ASP A 58 -19.45 15.54 7.66
N GLU A 59 -20.51 15.23 8.40
CA GLU A 59 -21.16 13.91 8.41
C GLU A 59 -21.67 13.49 7.02
N LYS A 60 -21.95 14.45 6.14
CA LYS A 60 -22.40 14.23 4.75
C LYS A 60 -21.22 14.12 3.77
N GLY A 61 -19.98 14.23 4.24
CA GLY A 61 -18.76 14.15 3.43
C GLY A 61 -18.37 15.46 2.75
N LYS A 62 -18.99 16.60 3.11
CA LYS A 62 -18.59 17.91 2.60
C LYS A 62 -17.33 18.37 3.31
N ARG A 63 -16.30 18.70 2.54
CA ARG A 63 -15.02 19.20 3.06
C ARG A 63 -15.19 20.53 3.81
N TYR A 64 -14.48 20.67 4.93
CA TYR A 64 -14.22 21.94 5.59
C TYR A 64 -12.92 22.53 5.04
N GLU A 65 -12.98 23.81 4.68
CA GLU A 65 -11.80 24.59 4.33
C GLU A 65 -11.07 25.05 5.60
N PRO A 66 -9.76 25.36 5.54
CA PRO A 66 -8.97 25.73 6.73
C PRO A 66 -9.47 26.96 7.52
N ASP A 67 -10.23 27.84 6.88
CA ASP A 67 -10.86 29.03 7.49
C ASP A 67 -12.18 28.71 8.21
N ASN A 68 -12.72 27.50 8.04
CA ASN A 68 -13.95 27.07 8.69
C ASN A 68 -13.69 26.79 10.18
N ARG A 69 -14.54 27.33 11.07
CA ARG A 69 -14.46 27.10 12.51
C ARG A 69 -14.51 25.62 12.92
N LYS A 70 -15.10 24.75 12.10
CA LYS A 70 -15.19 23.30 12.34
C LYS A 70 -13.99 22.52 11.79
N TYR A 71 -13.11 23.16 11.02
CA TYR A 71 -11.92 22.51 10.48
C TYR A 71 -11.03 22.01 11.62
N ARG A 72 -10.79 20.69 11.65
CA ARG A 72 -9.99 20.00 12.66
C ARG A 72 -10.50 20.17 14.09
N ASP A 73 -11.81 20.36 14.26
CA ASP A 73 -12.44 20.45 15.57
C ASP A 73 -12.25 19.16 16.39
N ILE A 74 -11.79 19.29 17.64
CA ILE A 74 -11.44 18.14 18.49
C ILE A 74 -12.66 17.27 18.77
N LYS A 75 -13.85 17.85 19.05
CA LYS A 75 -15.05 17.08 19.36
C LYS A 75 -15.50 16.26 18.16
N LEU A 76 -15.46 16.86 16.97
CA LEU A 76 -15.74 16.18 15.72
C LEU A 76 -14.76 15.01 15.48
N ARG A 77 -13.46 15.26 15.66
CA ARG A 77 -12.43 14.23 15.52
C ARG A 77 -12.62 13.07 16.49
N THR A 78 -12.97 13.35 17.74
CA THR A 78 -13.28 12.32 18.74
C THR A 78 -14.39 11.40 18.24
N ASN A 79 -15.51 11.97 17.77
CA ASN A 79 -16.63 11.19 17.25
C ASN A 79 -16.24 10.32 16.04
N TYR A 80 -15.43 10.87 15.11
CA TYR A 80 -14.97 10.09 13.97
C TYR A 80 -14.01 8.97 14.37
N LEU A 81 -13.09 9.23 15.30
CA LEU A 81 -12.15 8.22 15.78
C LEU A 81 -12.84 7.09 16.53
N GLU A 82 -13.92 7.37 17.28
CA GLU A 82 -14.74 6.31 17.91
C GLU A 82 -15.29 5.29 16.88
N LEU A 83 -15.58 5.75 15.66
CA LEU A 83 -16.09 4.90 14.58
C LEU A 83 -15.00 4.36 13.66
N ALA A 84 -13.76 4.83 13.80
CA ALA A 84 -12.66 4.54 12.89
C ALA A 84 -11.99 3.18 13.14
N PHE A 85 -12.27 2.49 14.25
CA PHE A 85 -11.65 1.21 14.60
C PHE A 85 -12.55 0.03 14.26
N GLU A 86 -12.01 -1.09 13.79
CA GLU A 86 -12.80 -2.32 13.67
C GLU A 86 -13.12 -2.86 15.06
N GLU A 87 -14.41 -2.80 15.43
CA GLU A 87 -14.84 -2.99 16.82
C GLU A 87 -14.62 -4.41 17.36
N ARG A 88 -14.55 -5.43 16.49
CA ARG A 88 -14.31 -6.82 16.92
C ARG A 88 -12.85 -7.07 17.25
N ARG A 89 -11.92 -6.39 16.57
CA ARG A 89 -10.48 -6.50 16.78
C ARG A 89 -9.96 -5.50 17.82
N LEU A 90 -10.53 -4.31 17.86
CA LEU A 90 -10.13 -3.20 18.73
C LEU A 90 -11.38 -2.60 19.39
N PRO A 91 -11.96 -3.29 20.40
CA PRO A 91 -13.16 -2.80 21.08
C PRO A 91 -12.90 -1.49 21.82
N ALA A 92 -13.96 -0.74 22.13
CA ALA A 92 -13.85 0.58 22.75
C ALA A 92 -13.09 0.60 24.09
N ASP A 93 -13.05 -0.53 24.82
CA ASP A 93 -12.34 -0.66 26.07
C ASP A 93 -10.85 -1.01 25.94
N ASP A 94 -10.39 -1.36 24.73
CA ASP A 94 -8.99 -1.70 24.43
C ASP A 94 -8.02 -0.58 24.84
N ALA A 95 -7.00 -0.95 25.61
CA ALA A 95 -6.07 0.00 26.20
C ALA A 95 -5.22 0.71 25.13
N VAL A 96 -4.82 -0.01 24.08
CA VAL A 96 -3.96 0.53 23.02
C VAL A 96 -4.76 1.50 22.14
N ARG A 97 -6.01 1.16 21.82
CA ARG A 97 -6.96 2.05 21.13
C ARG A 97 -7.18 3.35 21.89
N LYS A 98 -7.47 3.27 23.20
CA LYS A 98 -7.67 4.46 24.04
C LYS A 98 -6.43 5.34 24.04
N GLU A 99 -5.27 4.74 24.28
CA GLU A 99 -4.01 5.47 24.33
C GLU A 99 -3.67 6.14 22.98
N PHE A 100 -3.85 5.43 21.87
CA PHE A 100 -3.67 6.00 20.53
C PHE A 100 -4.64 7.15 20.29
N THR A 101 -5.92 6.97 20.64
CA THR A 101 -6.97 7.99 20.46
C THR A 101 -6.63 9.25 21.24
N GLU A 102 -6.32 9.13 22.53
CA GLU A 102 -5.90 10.24 23.39
C GLU A 102 -4.65 10.96 22.87
N TYR A 103 -3.68 10.19 22.35
CA TYR A 103 -2.46 10.73 21.76
C TYR A 103 -2.75 11.61 20.53
N VAL A 104 -3.62 11.16 19.62
CA VAL A 104 -3.88 11.89 18.35
C VAL A 104 -4.85 13.08 18.50
N ILE A 105 -5.74 13.05 19.51
CA ILE A 105 -6.68 14.16 19.81
C ILE A 105 -6.16 15.13 20.88
N ASN A 106 -4.92 14.98 21.34
CA ASN A 106 -4.36 15.84 22.37
C ASN A 106 -4.49 17.33 22.00
N LYS A 107 -5.18 18.12 22.83
CA LYS A 107 -5.50 19.52 22.50
C LYS A 107 -4.26 20.41 22.32
N ASN A 108 -3.18 20.09 23.03
CA ASN A 108 -1.94 20.88 23.00
C ASN A 108 -1.03 20.46 21.84
N ASN A 109 -1.16 19.23 21.36
CA ASN A 109 -0.33 18.67 20.29
C ASN A 109 -1.12 17.66 19.43
N PRO A 110 -2.16 18.11 18.70
CA PRO A 110 -2.99 17.22 17.91
C PRO A 110 -2.19 16.64 16.74
N LYS A 111 -2.44 15.37 16.43
CA LYS A 111 -1.78 14.68 15.32
C LYS A 111 -2.73 14.50 14.15
N PHE A 112 -2.23 14.74 12.95
CA PHE A 112 -2.98 14.67 11.69
C PHE A 112 -2.26 13.74 10.73
N LEU A 113 -3.04 13.07 9.88
CA LEU A 113 -2.51 12.34 8.74
C LEU A 113 -2.41 13.29 7.55
N ASP A 114 -1.47 13.04 6.66
CA ASP A 114 -1.37 13.77 5.39
C ASP A 114 -1.37 12.76 4.26
N ILE A 115 -2.43 12.80 3.45
CA ILE A 115 -2.55 11.92 2.29
C ILE A 115 -1.37 12.10 1.36
N TYR A 116 -0.80 13.30 1.26
CA TYR A 116 0.31 13.64 0.38
C TYR A 116 1.70 13.31 0.94
N ALA A 117 1.82 13.12 2.25
CA ALA A 117 3.09 12.82 2.88
C ALA A 117 3.51 11.35 2.66
N ALA A 118 4.80 11.08 2.94
CA ALA A 118 5.37 9.74 2.91
C ALA A 118 4.94 8.91 4.13
N ALA A 119 5.59 7.75 4.33
CA ALA A 119 5.39 6.87 5.49
C ALA A 119 3.96 6.32 5.61
N TRP A 120 3.29 6.10 4.48
CA TRP A 120 2.14 5.22 4.38
C TRP A 120 2.19 4.43 3.07
N TYR A 121 1.74 3.18 3.13
CA TYR A 121 1.93 2.19 2.08
C TYR A 121 0.66 1.42 1.84
N ALA A 122 0.47 0.94 0.61
CA ALA A 122 -0.52 -0.08 0.30
C ALA A 122 0.19 -1.44 0.23
N GLU A 123 -0.39 -2.45 0.85
CA GLU A 123 -0.05 -3.86 0.70
C GLU A 123 -1.20 -4.50 -0.08
N ALA A 124 -0.92 -4.97 -1.29
CA ALA A 124 -1.89 -5.67 -2.11
C ALA A 124 -1.54 -7.16 -2.16
N ASP A 125 -2.47 -8.00 -1.72
CA ASP A 125 -2.38 -9.44 -1.87
C ASP A 125 -3.00 -9.85 -3.20
N VAL A 126 -2.19 -10.38 -4.11
CA VAL A 126 -2.53 -10.54 -5.53
C VAL A 126 -2.23 -11.96 -5.99
N ILE A 127 -3.17 -12.55 -6.72
CA ILE A 127 -3.01 -13.86 -7.34
C ILE A 127 -2.61 -13.68 -8.80
N PHE A 128 -1.59 -14.44 -9.21
CA PHE A 128 -1.15 -14.58 -10.58
C PHE A 128 -1.26 -16.05 -11.03
N ASN A 129 -1.63 -16.26 -12.29
CA ASN A 129 -1.53 -17.54 -12.96
C ASN A 129 -0.10 -17.76 -13.47
N THR A 130 0.46 -18.94 -13.24
CA THR A 130 1.77 -19.39 -13.73
C THR A 130 1.61 -20.75 -14.43
N GLU A 131 2.65 -21.23 -15.10
CA GLU A 131 2.63 -22.58 -15.70
C GLU A 131 2.40 -23.71 -14.68
N LYS A 132 2.71 -23.46 -13.40
CA LYS A 132 2.58 -24.44 -12.31
C LYS A 132 1.26 -24.30 -11.54
N GLY A 133 0.42 -23.32 -11.89
CA GLY A 133 -0.84 -23.03 -11.21
C GLY A 133 -0.91 -21.61 -10.69
N LYS A 134 -1.72 -21.37 -9.66
CA LYS A 134 -1.89 -20.05 -9.06
C LYS A 134 -0.81 -19.79 -8.02
N GLU A 135 -0.24 -18.60 -8.06
CA GLU A 135 0.77 -18.14 -7.11
C GLU A 135 0.36 -16.80 -6.50
N ASN A 136 0.67 -16.66 -5.21
CA ASN A 136 0.35 -15.48 -4.43
C ASN A 136 1.54 -14.52 -4.37
N PHE A 137 1.27 -13.23 -4.56
CA PHE A 137 2.25 -12.16 -4.49
C PHE A 137 1.72 -11.06 -3.56
N ILE A 138 2.57 -10.59 -2.65
CA ILE A 138 2.28 -9.40 -1.86
C ILE A 138 3.06 -8.25 -2.48
N LEU A 139 2.35 -7.26 -3.01
CA LEU A 139 2.93 -6.06 -3.58
C LEU A 139 2.87 -4.95 -2.54
N ILE A 140 4.02 -4.34 -2.24
CA ILE A 140 4.07 -3.11 -1.46
C ILE A 140 4.14 -1.94 -2.41
N LEU A 141 3.26 -0.95 -2.20
CA LEU A 141 3.19 0.24 -3.00
C LEU A 141 3.29 1.49 -2.14
N LYS A 142 3.91 2.53 -2.70
CA LYS A 142 3.85 3.88 -2.16
C LYS A 142 3.36 4.86 -3.22
N ARG A 143 3.03 6.08 -2.79
CA ARG A 143 2.76 7.16 -3.74
C ARG A 143 4.05 7.88 -4.12
N GLU A 144 4.14 8.25 -5.38
CA GLU A 144 5.25 8.99 -5.97
C GLU A 144 4.69 10.16 -6.78
N GLN A 145 5.34 11.32 -6.67
CA GLN A 145 4.95 12.51 -7.43
C GLN A 145 5.54 12.42 -8.84
N GLU A 146 4.71 12.62 -9.85
CA GLU A 146 5.13 12.64 -11.26
C GLU A 146 4.26 13.61 -12.05
N ASN A 147 4.87 14.46 -12.88
CA ASN A 147 4.19 15.39 -13.79
C ASN A 147 3.07 16.24 -13.14
N GLY A 148 3.27 16.69 -11.90
CA GLY A 148 2.28 17.49 -11.16
C GLY A 148 1.13 16.68 -10.54
N GLY A 149 1.12 15.36 -10.72
CA GLY A 149 0.18 14.43 -10.10
C GLY A 149 0.88 13.45 -9.17
N TRP A 150 0.12 12.44 -8.73
CA TRP A 150 0.60 11.34 -7.90
C TRP A 150 0.22 10.01 -8.53
N LYS A 151 1.14 9.04 -8.49
CA LYS A 151 0.91 7.65 -8.90
C LYS A 151 1.27 6.69 -7.78
N TRP A 152 0.72 5.48 -7.83
CA TRP A 152 1.20 4.37 -7.03
C TRP A 152 2.36 3.67 -7.75
N VAL A 153 3.42 3.36 -7.03
CA VAL A 153 4.58 2.62 -7.53
C VAL A 153 4.85 1.43 -6.63
N VAL A 154 5.17 0.28 -7.23
CA VAL A 154 5.58 -0.92 -6.50
C VAL A 154 7.00 -0.72 -5.99
N THR A 155 7.19 -0.84 -4.67
CA THR A 155 8.49 -0.67 -4.01
C THR A 155 9.09 -1.97 -3.56
N ASN A 156 8.26 -2.97 -3.27
CA ASN A 156 8.72 -4.31 -2.94
C ASN A 156 7.70 -5.37 -3.35
N VAL A 157 8.18 -6.60 -3.51
CA VAL A 157 7.39 -7.77 -3.86
C VAL A 157 7.79 -8.93 -2.96
N PHE A 158 6.83 -9.56 -2.29
CA PHE A 158 7.04 -10.80 -1.56
C PHE A 158 6.32 -11.95 -2.24
N ASN A 159 7.05 -13.05 -2.41
CA ASN A 159 6.54 -14.29 -2.95
C ASN A 159 7.44 -15.42 -2.44
N ALA A 160 6.83 -16.50 -1.94
CA ALA A 160 7.56 -17.60 -1.34
C ALA A 160 8.51 -18.31 -2.32
N ASN A 161 8.18 -18.35 -3.61
CA ASN A 161 9.06 -18.94 -4.62
C ASN A 161 10.29 -18.06 -4.87
N TYR A 162 10.15 -16.73 -4.86
CA TYR A 162 11.29 -15.82 -4.92
C TYR A 162 12.23 -15.98 -3.73
N ASP A 163 11.66 -16.12 -2.52
CA ASP A 163 12.46 -16.36 -1.31
C ASP A 163 13.18 -17.71 -1.36
N ALA A 164 12.53 -18.74 -1.92
CA ALA A 164 13.11 -20.07 -2.09
C ALA A 164 14.19 -20.15 -3.19
N LEU A 165 14.12 -19.29 -4.21
CA LEU A 165 15.16 -19.18 -5.25
C LEU A 165 16.46 -18.58 -4.70
N PHE A 166 16.34 -17.74 -3.68
CA PHE A 166 17.46 -17.02 -3.08
C PHE A 166 17.41 -17.06 -1.55
N PRO A 167 17.55 -18.25 -0.94
CA PRO A 167 17.68 -18.35 0.51
C PRO A 167 18.88 -17.53 0.96
N GLU A 168 18.79 -16.85 2.10
CA GLU A 168 19.81 -15.90 2.59
C GLU A 168 21.24 -16.37 2.28
N ALA A 169 21.88 -15.69 1.31
CA ALA A 169 23.12 -16.06 0.64
C ALA A 169 24.38 -16.14 1.54
N ASN A 170 24.20 -16.13 2.86
CA ASN A 170 25.24 -15.94 3.86
C ASN A 170 25.30 -17.03 4.93
N LYS A 171 24.52 -18.12 4.83
CA LYS A 171 24.47 -19.17 5.86
C LYS A 171 25.16 -20.49 5.50
N THR A 172 25.77 -20.61 4.33
CA THR A 172 26.50 -21.82 3.94
C THR A 172 27.99 -21.70 4.27
N GLU A 173 28.53 -22.63 5.07
CA GLU A 173 29.96 -22.68 5.43
C GLU A 173 30.87 -22.97 4.21
N ASN A 174 30.30 -23.52 3.13
CA ASN A 174 31.02 -23.89 1.91
C ASN A 174 30.60 -23.04 0.70
N LYS A 175 30.95 -21.74 0.72
CA LYS A 175 30.74 -20.86 -0.43
C LYS A 175 31.62 -21.28 -1.60
N GLN A 176 31.03 -21.35 -2.79
CA GLN A 176 31.81 -21.52 -4.03
C GLN A 176 32.42 -20.18 -4.47
N PHE A 177 33.53 -20.21 -5.20
CA PHE A 177 34.12 -19.01 -5.78
C PHE A 177 34.87 -19.35 -7.08
N LEU A 178 35.06 -18.35 -7.93
CA LEU A 178 35.98 -18.46 -9.06
C LEU A 178 37.39 -18.14 -8.54
N HIS A 179 38.34 -19.00 -8.88
CA HIS A 179 39.74 -18.73 -8.53
C HIS A 179 40.19 -17.40 -9.17
N PRO A 180 41.00 -16.55 -8.50
CA PRO A 180 41.44 -15.28 -9.08
C PRO A 180 42.11 -15.40 -10.45
N LEU A 181 42.82 -16.51 -10.70
CA LEU A 181 43.46 -16.83 -11.99
C LEU A 181 42.55 -17.50 -13.02
N SER A 182 41.23 -17.64 -12.77
CA SER A 182 40.30 -18.25 -13.73
C SER A 182 40.25 -17.51 -15.08
N HIS A 183 40.67 -16.24 -15.14
CA HIS A 183 40.80 -15.49 -16.39
C HIS A 183 41.83 -16.09 -17.36
N GLU A 184 42.87 -16.76 -16.87
CA GLU A 184 43.90 -17.43 -17.68
C GLU A 184 43.36 -18.62 -18.49
N ILE A 185 42.22 -19.17 -18.05
CA ILE A 185 41.52 -20.26 -18.73
C ILE A 185 40.16 -19.80 -19.28
N ALA A 186 40.02 -18.52 -19.59
CA ALA A 186 38.79 -17.90 -20.09
C ALA A 186 37.54 -18.25 -19.25
N PHE A 187 37.72 -18.43 -17.93
CA PHE A 187 36.67 -18.81 -16.99
C PHE A 187 35.90 -20.09 -17.38
N MET A 188 36.57 -21.08 -17.97
CA MET A 188 35.93 -22.37 -18.34
C MET A 188 35.18 -23.05 -17.18
N ASN A 189 35.51 -22.73 -15.93
CA ASN A 189 34.81 -23.17 -14.73
C ASN A 189 33.38 -22.63 -14.58
N PHE A 190 32.95 -21.65 -15.38
CA PHE A 190 31.55 -21.19 -15.41
C PHE A 190 30.55 -22.31 -15.66
N LYS A 191 30.92 -23.29 -16.49
CA LYS A 191 30.07 -24.46 -16.71
C LYS A 191 29.73 -25.15 -15.39
N LYS A 192 30.73 -25.41 -14.55
CA LYS A 192 30.52 -26.02 -13.22
C LYS A 192 29.77 -25.07 -12.27
N ALA A 193 30.05 -23.77 -12.35
CA ALA A 193 29.41 -22.76 -11.51
C ALA A 193 27.90 -22.66 -11.77
N PHE A 194 27.47 -22.70 -13.03
CA PHE A 194 26.08 -22.52 -13.43
C PHE A 194 25.29 -23.83 -13.58
N ASP A 195 25.96 -24.98 -13.68
CA ASP A 195 25.29 -26.30 -13.64
C ASP A 195 24.67 -26.58 -12.23
N LYS A 196 25.10 -25.87 -11.17
CA LYS A 196 24.59 -26.01 -9.79
C LYS A 196 23.70 -24.82 -9.38
N ASN A 197 22.40 -24.95 -9.63
CA ASN A 197 21.44 -23.84 -9.48
C ASN A 197 21.38 -23.23 -8.04
N ASN A 198 21.59 -24.04 -7.00
CA ASN A 198 21.35 -23.61 -5.61
C ASN A 198 22.48 -22.76 -4.97
N GLN A 199 23.57 -22.48 -5.70
CA GLN A 199 24.73 -21.73 -5.17
C GLN A 199 25.17 -20.59 -6.11
N VAL A 200 24.32 -20.19 -7.06
CA VAL A 200 24.66 -19.16 -8.04
C VAL A 200 24.98 -17.81 -7.39
N THR A 201 24.38 -17.52 -6.23
CA THR A 201 24.62 -16.29 -5.46
C THR A 201 26.00 -16.23 -4.82
N ASP A 202 26.71 -17.35 -4.67
CA ASP A 202 28.08 -17.36 -4.13
C ASP A 202 29.07 -16.60 -5.04
N TYR A 203 28.72 -16.45 -6.32
CA TYR A 203 29.50 -15.75 -7.33
C TYR A 203 29.15 -14.25 -7.44
N ALA A 204 28.19 -13.78 -6.64
CA ALA A 204 27.87 -12.37 -6.57
C ALA A 204 28.79 -11.65 -5.56
N GLN A 205 28.86 -10.33 -5.66
CA GLN A 205 29.58 -9.53 -4.67
C GLN A 205 28.98 -9.68 -3.27
N ASN A 206 29.77 -9.46 -2.21
CA ASN A 206 29.30 -9.63 -0.83
C ASN A 206 28.08 -8.76 -0.47
N SER A 207 27.94 -7.59 -1.10
CA SER A 207 26.81 -6.67 -0.93
C SER A 207 25.66 -6.96 -1.89
N PHE A 208 25.68 -8.09 -2.59
CA PHE A 208 24.63 -8.44 -3.53
C PHE A 208 23.29 -8.61 -2.80
N PHE A 209 22.29 -7.93 -3.32
CA PHE A 209 20.90 -8.08 -2.92
C PHE A 209 20.07 -8.37 -4.17
N ILE A 210 18.99 -9.11 -3.99
CA ILE A 210 18.06 -9.38 -5.08
C ILE A 210 16.97 -8.33 -5.06
N ASP A 211 16.85 -7.61 -6.18
CA ASP A 211 15.71 -6.76 -6.46
C ASP A 211 14.51 -7.62 -6.91
N LYS A 212 13.64 -7.95 -5.95
CA LYS A 212 12.43 -8.74 -6.21
C LYS A 212 11.43 -8.02 -7.11
N THR A 213 11.46 -6.69 -7.14
CA THR A 213 10.62 -5.89 -8.03
C THR A 213 11.08 -6.05 -9.49
N ALA A 214 12.39 -6.08 -9.73
CA ALA A 214 12.94 -6.37 -11.06
C ALA A 214 12.59 -7.79 -11.54
N LEU A 215 12.68 -8.81 -10.67
CA LEU A 215 12.27 -10.18 -11.00
C LEU A 215 10.78 -10.26 -11.33
N PHE A 216 9.93 -9.62 -10.52
CA PHE A 216 8.50 -9.55 -10.75
C PHE A 216 8.16 -8.93 -12.11
N PHE A 217 8.75 -7.78 -12.45
CA PHE A 217 8.52 -7.16 -13.75
C PHE A 217 9.08 -7.98 -14.91
N TYR A 218 10.21 -8.68 -14.72
CA TYR A 218 10.74 -9.62 -15.71
C TYR A 218 9.76 -10.76 -15.97
N ASP A 219 9.20 -11.37 -14.92
CA ASP A 219 8.25 -12.49 -15.06
C ASP A 219 6.93 -12.04 -15.71
N ILE A 220 6.44 -10.82 -15.41
CA ILE A 220 5.30 -10.22 -16.13
C ILE A 220 5.65 -10.01 -17.60
N LYS A 221 6.81 -9.39 -17.88
CA LYS A 221 7.20 -9.01 -19.24
C LYS A 221 7.48 -10.20 -20.15
N THR A 222 7.92 -11.30 -19.55
CA THR A 222 8.15 -12.59 -20.23
C THR A 222 6.94 -13.51 -20.19
N GLU A 223 5.78 -13.02 -19.72
CA GLU A 223 4.51 -13.74 -19.63
C GLU A 223 4.53 -15.02 -18.78
N LYS A 224 5.53 -15.19 -17.91
CA LYS A 224 5.60 -16.32 -16.97
C LYS A 224 4.54 -16.27 -15.90
N ILE A 225 4.11 -15.06 -15.55
CA ILE A 225 3.01 -14.82 -14.62
C ILE A 225 1.99 -13.89 -15.28
N LYS A 226 0.69 -14.17 -15.09
CA LYS A 226 -0.43 -13.37 -15.62
C LYS A 226 -1.39 -13.02 -14.50
N PHE A 227 -1.69 -11.73 -14.36
CA PHE A 227 -2.58 -11.23 -13.31
C PHE A 227 -3.93 -11.95 -13.36
N GLU A 228 -4.43 -12.37 -12.19
CA GLU A 228 -5.75 -12.95 -12.05
C GLU A 228 -6.69 -12.03 -11.27
N MET A 229 -6.36 -11.78 -10.00
CA MET A 229 -7.20 -11.00 -9.11
C MET A 229 -6.42 -10.42 -7.93
N VAL A 230 -7.00 -9.40 -7.30
CA VAL A 230 -6.57 -8.91 -5.99
C VAL A 230 -7.46 -9.54 -4.93
N ASN A 231 -6.87 -10.20 -3.94
CA ASN A 231 -7.59 -10.77 -2.80
C ASN A 231 -7.97 -9.70 -1.79
N GLN A 232 -6.99 -8.89 -1.38
CA GLN A 232 -7.15 -7.88 -0.35
C GLN A 232 -6.16 -6.73 -0.53
N VAL A 233 -6.54 -5.57 0.00
CA VAL A 233 -5.67 -4.41 0.13
C VAL A 233 -5.68 -3.95 1.58
N VAL A 234 -4.49 -3.76 2.13
CA VAL A 234 -4.26 -3.24 3.48
C VAL A 234 -3.42 -1.98 3.36
N PHE A 235 -3.75 -0.92 4.08
CA PHE A 235 -2.88 0.25 4.18
C PHE A 235 -2.12 0.27 5.50
N HIS A 236 -0.85 0.64 5.42
CA HIS A 236 0.10 0.64 6.53
C HIS A 236 0.48 2.08 6.81
N PHE A 237 0.29 2.54 8.04
CA PHE A 237 0.54 3.93 8.42
C PHE A 237 1.65 4.04 9.47
N LEU A 238 2.65 4.86 9.17
CA LEU A 238 3.82 5.16 10.00
C LEU A 238 4.01 6.68 10.18
N GLN A 239 2.98 7.47 9.84
CA GLN A 239 3.00 8.94 9.89
C GLN A 239 2.92 9.51 11.31
N ILE A 240 2.32 8.76 12.23
CA ILE A 240 2.17 9.19 13.63
C ILE A 240 3.38 8.71 14.43
N ASP A 241 4.06 9.62 15.12
CA ASP A 241 5.29 9.29 15.86
C ASP A 241 5.07 8.17 16.89
N ASN A 242 5.96 7.18 16.89
CA ASN A 242 5.92 5.99 17.75
C ASN A 242 4.67 5.10 17.60
N TRP A 243 3.91 5.27 16.51
CA TRP A 243 2.71 4.48 16.25
C TRP A 243 2.74 3.87 14.85
N TYR A 244 2.20 2.66 14.78
CA TYR A 244 1.91 1.95 13.55
C TYR A 244 0.45 1.50 13.59
N PHE A 245 -0.26 1.64 12.47
CA PHE A 245 -1.59 1.04 12.35
C PHE A 245 -1.87 0.56 10.93
N LYS A 246 -2.77 -0.41 10.85
CA LYS A 246 -3.30 -0.97 9.60
C LYS A 246 -4.70 -0.47 9.35
N LEU A 247 -5.02 -0.23 8.09
CA LEU A 247 -6.36 0.11 7.61
C LEU A 247 -6.82 -0.97 6.63
N GLU A 248 -7.96 -1.59 6.91
CA GLU A 248 -8.60 -2.63 6.07
C GLU A 248 -10.01 -2.19 5.68
N ASN A 249 -10.48 -2.64 4.53
CA ASN A 249 -11.87 -2.46 4.15
C ASN A 249 -12.73 -3.58 4.74
N ILE A 250 -13.67 -3.22 5.62
CA ILE A 250 -14.55 -4.14 6.32
C ILE A 250 -15.95 -4.05 5.74
N GLU A 251 -16.36 -5.09 5.03
CA GLU A 251 -17.66 -5.16 4.39
C GLU A 251 -18.68 -5.85 5.31
N LYS A 252 -19.40 -5.06 6.11
CA LYS A 252 -20.51 -5.53 6.94
C LYS A 252 -21.65 -4.51 7.04
N PRO A 253 -22.89 -4.92 7.36
CA PRO A 253 -23.97 -3.99 7.69
C PRO A 253 -23.63 -3.15 8.94
N GLY A 254 -24.26 -1.97 9.06
CA GLY A 254 -24.09 -1.08 10.21
C GLY A 254 -23.06 0.06 10.03
N LEU A 255 -22.85 0.80 11.12
CA LEU A 255 -22.01 2.02 11.20
C LEU A 255 -20.51 1.72 11.11
N ASN A 256 -20.07 0.56 11.63
CA ASN A 256 -18.68 0.15 11.67
C ASN A 256 -18.29 -0.63 10.40
N ALA A 257 -18.28 0.02 9.25
CA ALA A 257 -17.92 -0.62 7.98
C ALA A 257 -17.16 0.34 7.04
N GLY A 258 -16.56 -0.19 5.99
CA GLY A 258 -15.63 0.55 5.11
C GLY A 258 -14.19 0.48 5.61
N TRP A 259 -13.40 1.51 5.32
CA TRP A 259 -12.00 1.58 5.74
C TRP A 259 -11.86 1.89 7.23
N LEU A 260 -11.40 0.89 7.99
CA LEU A 260 -11.28 0.93 9.45
C LEU A 260 -9.88 0.53 9.91
N ILE A 261 -9.44 1.12 11.01
CA ILE A 261 -8.22 0.75 11.72
C ILE A 261 -8.42 -0.65 12.26
N SER A 262 -7.71 -1.61 11.69
CA SER A 262 -7.86 -3.03 11.98
C SER A 262 -6.82 -3.56 12.96
N SER A 263 -5.74 -2.81 13.15
CA SER A 263 -4.66 -3.06 14.09
C SER A 263 -3.95 -1.74 14.40
N VAL A 264 -3.55 -1.54 15.66
CA VAL A 264 -2.76 -0.39 16.10
C VAL A 264 -1.75 -0.85 17.14
N SER A 265 -0.52 -0.35 17.05
CA SER A 265 0.53 -0.69 18.00
C SER A 265 1.50 0.47 18.16
N LYS A 266 2.08 0.57 19.36
CA LYS A 266 3.27 1.39 19.55
C LYS A 266 4.45 0.75 18.85
N ILE A 267 5.34 1.57 18.35
CA ILE A 267 6.60 1.15 17.75
C ILE A 267 7.73 2.08 18.20
N THR A 268 8.90 1.50 18.36
CA THR A 268 10.16 2.21 18.53
C THR A 268 10.65 2.77 17.20
N ASN A 269 11.66 3.65 17.26
CA ASN A 269 12.32 4.15 16.05
C ASN A 269 12.99 3.03 15.25
N ASP A 270 13.51 1.98 15.90
CA ASP A 270 14.18 0.88 15.22
C ASP A 270 13.17 -0.07 14.56
N GLU A 271 12.03 -0.32 15.19
CA GLU A 271 10.91 -1.01 14.54
C GLU A 271 10.37 -0.20 13.36
N LYS A 272 10.22 1.12 13.49
CA LYS A 272 9.84 2.00 12.37
C LYS A 272 10.80 1.85 11.19
N LYS A 273 12.11 1.90 11.45
CA LYS A 273 13.14 1.69 10.42
C LYS A 273 13.03 0.30 9.80
N ALA A 274 12.78 -0.74 10.59
CA ALA A 274 12.61 -2.09 10.09
C ALA A 274 11.40 -2.20 9.14
N TYR A 275 10.25 -1.60 9.49
CA TYR A 275 9.10 -1.51 8.58
C TYR A 275 9.42 -0.75 7.29
N LEU A 276 10.06 0.41 7.40
CA LEU A 276 10.44 1.21 6.22
C LEU A 276 11.40 0.45 5.32
N HIS A 277 12.36 -0.28 5.89
CA HIS A 277 13.29 -1.12 5.13
C HIS A 277 12.57 -2.32 4.46
N ALA A 278 11.56 -2.89 5.12
CA ALA A 278 10.76 -3.96 4.53
C ALA A 278 9.86 -3.45 3.38
N PHE A 279 9.33 -2.24 3.49
CA PHE A 279 8.44 -1.66 2.46
C PHE A 279 9.19 -1.00 1.32
N GLU A 280 10.33 -0.38 1.61
CA GLU A 280 11.22 0.28 0.68
C GLU A 280 12.64 -0.28 0.87
N PRO A 281 12.91 -1.52 0.41
CA PRO A 281 14.26 -2.05 0.44
C PRO A 281 15.16 -1.11 -0.34
N ILE A 282 16.18 -0.59 0.34
CA ILE A 282 17.12 0.33 -0.27
C ILE A 282 17.89 -0.46 -1.33
N SER A 283 17.72 -0.14 -2.60
CA SER A 283 18.71 -0.53 -3.59
C SER A 283 20.00 0.19 -3.21
N ASN A 284 21.08 -0.55 -2.98
CA ASN A 284 22.38 0.01 -2.64
C ASN A 284 22.68 1.18 -3.59
N LYS A 285 22.51 2.41 -3.11
CA LYS A 285 23.04 3.62 -3.72
C LYS A 285 24.39 3.91 -3.09
#